data_AF-A0A1Y6EN34-F1
#
_entry.id   AF-A0A1Y6EN34-F1
#
_cell.length_a   1.000
_cell.length_b   1.000
_cell.length_c   1.000
_cell.angle_alpha   90.00
_cell.angle_beta   90.00
_cell.angle_gamma   90.00
#
_symmetry.space_group_name_H-M   'P 1'
#
loop_
_entity.id
_entity.type
_entity.pdbx_description
1 polymer ?
#
loop_
_entity_poly.entity_id
_entity_poly.type
_entity_poly.pdbx_seq_one_letter_code
_entity_poly.pdbx_strand_id
1 'polypeptide(L)'
;MVEMLILTSTLLTVFIASVPFLSHALTINQLNMDSARARLWQPVLLSSDSDNELRVTSNYQLSTTVGQVLRPLTRLTSLQLPFENLYSTKIGSGDNAKLLVRLFDDWSASVPQGLVTEPAKLIPLGYLNNAGIRSVQNIAGWLPNTRELASDQLQLGYVNDQVVPQHALCGAPQSCR
;
A
#
# COMPACT_ATOMS: atom_id res chain seq x y z
N MET A 1 -45.86 22.45 39.82
CA MET A 1 -44.43 22.71 40.09
C MET A 1 -43.70 21.50 40.67
N VAL A 2 -44.23 20.84 41.71
CA VAL A 2 -43.60 19.65 42.33
C VAL A 2 -43.48 18.46 41.35
N GLU A 3 -44.52 18.19 40.54
CA GLU A 3 -44.47 17.12 39.52
C GLU A 3 -43.40 17.33 38.45
N MET A 4 -43.17 18.58 38.02
CA MET A 4 -42.10 18.93 37.08
C MET A 4 -40.71 18.72 37.70
N LEU A 5 -40.54 18.99 39.00
CA LEU A 5 -39.31 18.73 39.75
C LEU A 5 -39.02 17.23 39.90
N ILE A 6 -40.06 16.43 40.11
CA ILE A 6 -39.93 14.96 40.19
C ILE A 6 -39.56 14.40 38.81
N LEU A 7 -40.24 14.83 37.75
CA LEU A 7 -39.94 14.42 36.38
C LEU A 7 -38.50 14.75 35.98
N THR A 8 -38.03 15.97 36.21
CA THR A 8 -36.65 16.35 35.86
C THR A 8 -35.62 15.59 36.70
N SER A 9 -35.90 15.34 37.98
CA SER A 9 -35.04 14.53 38.84
C SER A 9 -34.95 13.08 38.36
N THR A 10 -36.08 12.45 38.02
CA THR A 10 -36.09 11.07 37.50
C THR A 10 -35.41 10.96 36.13
N LEU A 11 -35.57 11.96 35.26
CA LEU A 11 -34.86 11.99 33.98
C LEU A 11 -33.35 12.10 34.18
N LEU A 12 -32.92 12.94 35.12
CA LEU A 12 -31.50 13.15 35.43
C LEU A 12 -30.87 11.87 36.01
N THR A 13 -31.57 11.15 36.89
CA THR A 13 -31.05 9.89 37.46
C THR A 13 -30.94 8.80 36.42
N VAL A 14 -31.92 8.67 35.52
CA VAL A 14 -31.87 7.75 34.37
C VAL A 14 -30.71 8.12 33.44
N PHE A 15 -30.53 9.42 33.17
CA PHE A 15 -29.43 9.89 32.32
C PHE A 15 -28.07 9.53 32.94
N ILE A 16 -27.84 9.86 34.21
CA ILE A 16 -26.59 9.55 34.93
C ILE A 16 -26.33 8.04 34.95
N ALA A 17 -27.36 7.21 35.14
CA ALA A 17 -27.24 5.76 35.14
C ALA A 17 -26.92 5.18 33.74
N SER A 18 -27.34 5.86 32.67
CA SER A 18 -27.09 5.42 31.29
C SER A 18 -25.69 5.76 30.75
N VAL A 19 -25.07 6.83 31.25
CA VAL A 19 -23.72 7.27 30.87
C VAL A 19 -22.65 6.16 30.99
N PRO A 20 -22.52 5.42 32.12
CA PRO A 20 -21.51 4.38 32.25
C PRO A 20 -21.74 3.19 31.31
N PHE A 21 -22.99 2.87 30.97
CA PHE A 21 -23.31 1.83 30.01
C PHE A 21 -22.86 2.23 28.60
N LEU A 22 -23.17 3.47 28.20
CA LEU A 22 -22.78 3.99 26.90
C LEU A 22 -21.25 4.11 26.78
N SER A 23 -20.57 4.59 27.83
CA SER A 23 -19.11 4.73 27.83
C SER A 23 -18.40 3.38 27.77
N HIS A 24 -18.93 2.36 28.45
CA HIS A 24 -18.39 1.01 28.40
C HIS A 24 -18.55 0.40 27.00
N ALA A 25 -19.75 0.52 26.41
CA ALA A 25 -20.00 0.04 25.05
C ALA A 25 -19.12 0.76 24.01
N LEU A 26 -18.91 2.07 24.15
CA LEU A 26 -18.01 2.85 23.30
C LEU A 26 -16.56 2.38 23.44
N THR A 27 -16.08 2.19 24.67
CA THR A 27 -14.71 1.74 24.96
C THR A 27 -14.43 0.37 24.34
N ILE A 28 -15.35 -0.59 24.48
CA ILE A 28 -15.18 -1.93 23.87
C ILE A 28 -15.13 -1.83 22.35
N ASN A 29 -16.02 -1.05 21.74
CA ASN A 29 -16.02 -0.86 20.29
C ASN A 29 -14.72 -0.22 19.80
N GLN A 30 -14.21 0.76 20.54
CA GLN A 30 -12.96 1.42 20.21
C GLN A 30 -11.77 0.46 20.29
N LEU A 31 -11.68 -0.34 21.37
CA LEU A 31 -10.63 -1.35 21.53
C LEU A 31 -10.68 -2.42 20.42
N ASN A 32 -11.88 -2.86 20.02
CA ASN A 32 -12.05 -3.77 18.90
C ASN A 32 -11.56 -3.16 17.58
N MET A 33 -11.91 -1.89 17.30
CA MET A 33 -11.44 -1.18 16.10
C MET A 33 -9.93 -1.00 16.11
N ASP A 34 -9.34 -0.64 17.24
CA ASP A 34 -7.90 -0.42 17.36
C ASP A 34 -7.13 -1.73 17.19
N SER A 35 -7.64 -2.84 17.71
CA SER A 35 -7.06 -4.17 17.47
C SER A 35 -7.14 -4.62 16.02
N ALA A 36 -8.23 -4.29 15.31
CA ALA A 36 -8.42 -4.63 13.91
C ALA A 36 -7.53 -3.76 13.01
N ARG A 37 -7.39 -2.46 13.35
CA ARG A 37 -6.42 -1.56 12.71
C ARG A 37 -5.01 -2.07 12.92
N ALA A 38 -4.61 -2.36 14.15
CA ALA A 38 -3.26 -2.86 14.44
C ALA A 38 -2.93 -4.09 13.59
N ARG A 39 -3.88 -5.02 13.41
CA ARG A 39 -3.73 -6.18 12.51
C ARG A 39 -3.61 -5.80 11.03
N LEU A 40 -4.45 -4.89 10.54
CA LEU A 40 -4.38 -4.41 9.15
C LEU A 40 -3.10 -3.63 8.84
N TRP A 41 -2.52 -2.95 9.83
CA TRP A 41 -1.35 -2.10 9.68
C TRP A 41 -0.02 -2.79 9.99
N GLN A 42 -0.03 -4.03 10.45
CA GLN A 42 1.21 -4.80 10.61
C GLN A 42 1.89 -5.02 9.25
N PRO A 43 3.24 -4.94 9.19
CA PRO A 43 3.99 -5.29 7.98
C PRO A 43 3.67 -6.75 7.64
N VAL A 44 3.26 -6.99 6.41
CA VAL A 44 2.61 -8.22 5.92
C VAL A 44 3.57 -9.41 6.09
N LEU A 45 3.48 -10.07 7.24
CA LEU A 45 3.97 -11.44 7.43
C LEU A 45 2.73 -12.32 7.33
N LEU A 46 2.70 -13.16 6.30
CA LEU A 46 1.65 -14.11 5.95
C LEU A 46 1.19 -14.93 7.18
N SER A 47 0.21 -14.43 7.93
CA SER A 47 -0.45 -15.18 9.00
C SER A 47 -1.72 -15.81 8.46
N SER A 48 -1.52 -16.92 7.76
CA SER A 48 -2.54 -17.91 7.41
C SER A 48 -2.92 -18.69 8.67
N ASP A 49 -3.80 -18.16 9.51
CA ASP A 49 -4.55 -19.03 10.44
C ASP A 49 -5.86 -18.40 10.97
N SER A 50 -6.97 -19.10 10.69
CA SER A 50 -8.29 -19.08 11.35
C SER A 50 -9.17 -17.80 11.31
N ASP A 51 -10.40 -17.98 10.79
CA ASP A 51 -11.70 -17.27 10.92
C ASP A 51 -11.79 -15.72 10.89
N ASN A 52 -10.72 -14.97 11.16
CA ASN A 52 -10.57 -13.53 11.02
C ASN A 52 -9.52 -13.17 9.95
N GLU A 53 -9.42 -14.01 8.93
CA GLU A 53 -8.40 -13.92 7.88
C GLU A 53 -8.38 -12.55 7.20
N LEU A 54 -7.16 -12.01 7.11
CA LEU A 54 -6.82 -10.94 6.17
C LEU A 54 -7.05 -11.47 4.75
N ARG A 55 -8.17 -11.09 4.15
CA ARG A 55 -8.45 -11.47 2.75
C ARG A 55 -7.84 -10.44 1.83
N VAL A 56 -6.91 -10.90 1.00
CA VAL A 56 -6.37 -10.14 -0.12
C VAL A 56 -7.32 -10.32 -1.31
N THR A 57 -7.75 -9.22 -1.90
CA THR A 57 -8.60 -9.26 -3.08
C THR A 57 -8.23 -8.18 -4.08
N SER A 58 -8.54 -8.46 -5.34
CA SER A 58 -8.49 -7.51 -6.46
C SER A 58 -9.89 -7.08 -6.89
N ASN A 59 -10.95 -7.37 -6.12
CA ASN A 59 -12.33 -7.07 -6.48
C ASN A 59 -12.75 -5.66 -6.03
N TYR A 60 -12.18 -4.62 -6.63
CA TYR A 60 -12.58 -3.23 -6.41
C TYR A 60 -12.58 -2.45 -7.72
N GLN A 61 -13.39 -1.39 -7.81
CA GLN A 61 -13.68 -0.73 -9.09
C GLN A 61 -12.44 -0.22 -9.81
N LEU A 62 -11.45 0.28 -9.06
CA LEU A 62 -10.20 0.81 -9.62
C LEU A 62 -9.35 -0.30 -10.26
N SER A 63 -9.18 -1.47 -9.64
CA SER A 63 -8.41 -2.58 -10.26
C SER A 63 -9.06 -3.09 -11.54
N THR A 64 -10.40 -3.16 -11.58
CA THR A 64 -11.12 -3.59 -12.79
C THR A 64 -10.95 -2.60 -13.94
N THR A 65 -11.07 -1.30 -13.68
CA THR A 65 -10.97 -0.27 -14.72
C THR A 65 -9.53 -0.06 -15.16
N VAL A 66 -8.62 0.12 -14.21
CA VAL A 66 -7.21 0.39 -14.48
C VAL A 66 -6.52 -0.84 -15.05
N GLY A 67 -6.87 -2.04 -14.59
CA GLY A 67 -6.32 -3.30 -15.11
C GLY A 67 -6.61 -3.48 -16.60
N GLN A 68 -7.78 -3.06 -17.10
CA GLN A 68 -8.08 -3.13 -18.53
C GLN A 68 -7.23 -2.16 -19.36
N VAL A 69 -7.03 -0.94 -18.86
CA VAL A 69 -6.24 0.10 -19.55
C VAL A 69 -4.74 -0.19 -19.49
N LEU A 70 -4.23 -0.71 -18.37
CA LEU A 70 -2.81 -0.93 -18.16
C LEU A 70 -2.32 -2.29 -18.70
N ARG A 71 -3.18 -3.29 -18.88
CA ARG A 71 -2.82 -4.59 -19.50
C ARG A 71 -1.98 -4.51 -20.79
N PRO A 72 -2.28 -3.64 -21.77
CA PRO A 72 -1.41 -3.50 -22.94
C PRO A 72 -0.05 -2.90 -22.58
N LEU A 73 -0.01 -1.96 -21.65
CA LEU A 73 1.22 -1.32 -21.20
C LEU A 73 2.12 -2.31 -20.43
N THR A 74 1.55 -3.14 -19.54
CA THR A 74 2.31 -4.14 -18.78
C THR A 74 2.94 -5.20 -19.68
N ARG A 75 2.32 -5.53 -20.82
CA ARG A 75 2.91 -6.42 -21.84
C ARG A 75 4.12 -5.81 -22.54
N LEU A 76 4.16 -4.48 -22.68
CA LEU A 76 5.24 -3.77 -23.38
C LEU A 76 6.39 -3.38 -22.45
N THR A 77 6.08 -2.98 -21.21
CA THR A 77 7.05 -2.36 -20.29
C THR A 77 7.55 -3.29 -19.18
N SER A 78 7.16 -4.57 -19.20
CA SER A 78 7.39 -5.57 -18.12
C SER A 78 6.99 -5.08 -16.72
N LEU A 79 6.18 -4.02 -16.66
CA LEU A 79 5.67 -3.43 -15.44
C LEU A 79 4.65 -4.38 -14.81
N GLN A 80 4.97 -4.88 -13.63
CA GLN A 80 4.07 -5.70 -12.83
C GLN A 80 3.45 -4.79 -11.77
N LEU A 81 2.20 -4.38 -11.99
CA LEU A 81 1.43 -3.66 -10.99
C LEU A 81 0.61 -4.66 -10.18
N PRO A 82 0.83 -4.75 -8.86
CA PRO A 82 0.04 -5.63 -8.01
C PRO A 82 -1.37 -5.05 -7.84
N PHE A 83 -2.34 -5.65 -8.53
CA PHE A 83 -3.76 -5.30 -8.39
C PHE A 83 -4.46 -6.09 -7.28
N GLU A 84 -3.77 -7.06 -6.67
CA GLU A 84 -4.20 -7.85 -5.52
C GLU A 84 -3.68 -7.21 -4.23
N ASN A 85 -4.10 -5.97 -3.99
CA ASN A 85 -3.55 -5.15 -2.91
C ASN A 85 -4.63 -4.58 -1.96
N LEU A 86 -5.89 -5.03 -2.09
CA LEU A 86 -6.94 -4.72 -1.12
C LEU A 86 -6.93 -5.79 -0.02
N TYR A 87 -6.48 -5.39 1.16
CA TYR A 87 -6.53 -6.18 2.38
C TYR A 87 -7.85 -5.89 3.09
N SER A 88 -8.53 -6.92 3.55
CA SER A 88 -9.80 -6.76 4.27
C SER A 88 -9.86 -7.66 5.49
N THR A 89 -10.44 -7.14 6.58
CA THR A 89 -10.70 -7.88 7.82
C THR A 89 -12.09 -7.56 8.34
N LYS A 90 -12.70 -8.47 9.08
CA LYS A 90 -14.02 -8.29 9.69
C LYS A 90 -13.89 -7.90 11.16
N ILE A 91 -14.72 -6.97 11.60
CA ILE A 91 -14.82 -6.52 13.00
C ILE A 91 -16.18 -6.91 13.54
N GLY A 92 -16.19 -7.71 14.61
CA GLY A 92 -17.41 -8.25 15.22
C GLY A 92 -17.72 -9.67 14.75
N SER A 93 -18.76 -10.27 15.34
CA SER A 93 -19.18 -11.65 15.05
C SER A 93 -20.62 -11.68 14.52
N GLY A 94 -20.91 -12.65 13.65
CA GLY A 94 -22.22 -12.86 13.05
C GLY A 94 -22.62 -11.82 11.99
N ASP A 95 -23.92 -11.58 11.86
CA ASP A 95 -24.52 -10.75 10.79
C ASP A 95 -24.20 -9.24 10.90
N ASN A 96 -23.67 -8.79 12.04
CA ASN A 96 -23.30 -7.40 12.29
C ASN A 96 -21.81 -7.11 12.08
N ALA A 97 -21.08 -8.04 11.45
CA ALA A 97 -19.66 -7.86 11.18
C ALA A 97 -19.42 -6.67 10.23
N LYS A 98 -18.63 -5.70 10.67
CA LYS A 98 -18.22 -4.55 9.84
C LYS A 98 -16.94 -4.90 9.09
N LEU A 99 -16.87 -4.54 7.81
CA LEU A 99 -15.67 -4.75 7.00
C LEU A 99 -14.72 -3.57 7.16
N LEU A 100 -13.47 -3.83 7.51
CA LEU A 100 -12.39 -2.86 7.45
C LEU A 100 -11.45 -3.23 6.31
N VAL A 101 -11.09 -2.25 5.48
CA VAL A 101 -10.27 -2.45 4.29
C VAL A 101 -9.06 -1.53 4.31
N ARG A 102 -7.95 -2.00 3.76
CA ARG A 102 -6.72 -1.25 3.54
C ARG A 102 -6.24 -1.53 2.12
N LEU A 103 -6.00 -0.46 1.36
CA LEU A 103 -5.26 -0.58 0.10
C LEU A 103 -3.77 -0.45 0.42
N PHE A 104 -2.97 -1.43 0.01
CA PHE A 104 -1.52 -1.39 0.19
C PHE A 104 -0.86 -1.04 -1.15
N ASP A 105 0.11 -0.12 -1.15
CA ASP A 105 0.85 0.18 -2.37
C ASP A 105 2.09 -0.71 -2.42
N ASP A 106 1.96 -1.88 -3.06
CA ASP A 106 2.97 -2.95 -3.03
C ASP A 106 4.06 -2.78 -4.10
N TRP A 107 4.31 -1.54 -4.52
CA TRP A 107 5.37 -1.24 -5.50
C TRP A 107 6.76 -1.11 -4.87
N SER A 108 6.89 -1.42 -3.57
CA SER A 108 8.17 -1.45 -2.86
C SER A 108 9.01 -2.66 -3.29
N ALA A 109 10.26 -2.42 -3.64
CA ALA A 109 11.23 -3.48 -3.90
C ALA A 109 11.45 -4.36 -2.65
N SER A 110 11.27 -5.68 -2.79
CA SER A 110 11.54 -6.66 -1.74
C SER A 110 13.01 -7.11 -1.69
N VAL A 111 13.78 -6.80 -2.73
CA VAL A 111 15.20 -7.15 -2.86
C VAL A 111 16.02 -5.93 -3.30
N PRO A 112 17.31 -5.83 -2.94
CA PRO A 112 18.14 -4.69 -3.31
C PRO A 112 18.18 -4.39 -4.81
N GLN A 113 18.26 -5.42 -5.66
CA GLN A 113 18.22 -5.22 -7.11
C GLN A 113 16.90 -4.60 -7.61
N GLY A 114 15.81 -4.77 -6.85
CA GLY A 114 14.50 -4.20 -7.13
C GLY A 114 14.47 -2.68 -7.01
N LEU A 115 15.36 -2.07 -6.23
CA LEU A 115 15.38 -0.60 -6.02
C LEU A 115 15.71 0.18 -7.29
N VAL A 116 16.56 -0.38 -8.14
CA VAL A 116 16.88 0.22 -9.45
C VAL A 116 15.87 -0.23 -10.49
N THR A 117 15.58 -1.53 -10.51
CA THR A 117 14.87 -2.15 -11.63
C THR A 117 13.37 -1.85 -11.64
N GLU A 118 12.70 -1.78 -10.49
CA GLU A 118 11.25 -1.49 -10.45
C GLU A 118 10.92 -0.04 -10.86
N PRO A 119 11.60 1.00 -10.34
CA PRO A 119 11.37 2.37 -10.81
C PRO A 119 11.77 2.58 -12.26
N ALA A 120 12.85 1.92 -12.73
CA ALA A 120 13.30 2.04 -14.11
C ALA A 120 12.26 1.55 -15.13
N LYS A 121 11.38 0.60 -14.76
CA LYS A 121 10.26 0.14 -15.61
C LYS A 121 9.20 1.22 -15.84
N LEU A 122 9.08 2.22 -14.96
CA LEU A 122 8.18 3.36 -15.18
C LEU A 122 8.79 4.45 -16.06
N ILE A 123 10.07 4.37 -16.39
CA ILE A 123 10.73 5.34 -17.25
C ILE A 123 10.69 4.81 -18.68
N PRO A 124 9.89 5.40 -19.59
CA PRO A 124 9.77 4.90 -20.96
C PRO A 124 11.13 4.85 -21.69
N LEU A 125 12.01 5.79 -21.34
CA LEU A 125 13.38 5.89 -21.83
C LEU A 125 14.30 4.74 -21.35
N GLY A 126 13.97 4.09 -20.23
CA GLY A 126 14.69 2.92 -19.74
C GLY A 126 14.50 1.69 -20.63
N TYR A 127 13.31 1.51 -21.21
CA TYR A 127 13.05 0.43 -22.16
C TYR A 127 13.72 0.67 -23.53
N LEU A 128 13.76 1.93 -23.94
CA LEU A 128 14.38 2.37 -25.19
C LEU A 128 15.87 1.97 -25.26
N ASN A 129 16.58 1.95 -24.13
CA ASN A 129 17.96 1.44 -24.05
C ASN A 129 18.11 -0.01 -24.52
N ASN A 130 17.11 -0.86 -24.27
CA ASN A 130 17.11 -2.27 -24.69
C ASN A 130 16.64 -2.46 -26.15
N ALA A 131 15.98 -1.45 -26.73
CA ALA A 131 15.46 -1.47 -28.10
C ALA A 131 16.46 -0.99 -29.17
N GLY A 132 17.77 -0.99 -28.85
CA GLY A 132 18.84 -0.65 -29.80
C GLY A 132 19.27 0.82 -29.81
N ILE A 133 18.69 1.69 -28.98
CA ILE A 133 19.13 3.09 -28.86
C ILE A 133 20.57 3.22 -28.39
N ARG A 134 21.07 2.30 -27.56
CA ARG A 134 22.49 2.28 -27.16
C ARG A 134 23.42 2.17 -28.37
N SER A 135 23.04 1.40 -29.39
CA SER A 135 23.82 1.29 -30.62
C SER A 135 23.82 2.61 -31.39
N VAL A 136 22.68 3.31 -31.45
CA VAL A 136 22.58 4.64 -32.08
C VAL A 136 23.39 5.69 -31.30
N GLN A 137 23.29 5.68 -29.97
CA GLN A 137 24.08 6.54 -29.07
C GLN A 137 25.58 6.33 -29.26
N ASN A 138 26.03 5.09 -29.41
CA ASN A 138 27.45 4.80 -29.62
C ASN A 138 27.95 5.28 -30.99
N ILE A 139 27.13 5.16 -32.04
CA ILE A 139 27.46 5.69 -33.37
C ILE A 139 27.50 7.23 -33.33
N ALA A 140 26.51 7.86 -32.70
CA ALA A 140 26.49 9.31 -32.52
C ALA A 140 27.65 9.79 -31.63
N GLY A 141 28.02 9.03 -30.60
CA GLY A 141 29.11 9.32 -29.69
C GLY A 141 30.51 9.23 -30.31
N TRP A 142 30.65 8.57 -31.47
CA TRP A 142 31.91 8.48 -32.19
C TRP A 142 32.32 9.82 -32.85
N LEU A 143 31.34 10.68 -33.13
CA LEU A 143 31.57 12.00 -33.71
C LEU A 143 32.17 12.97 -32.66
N PRO A 144 33.14 13.83 -33.05
CA PRO A 144 33.90 14.66 -32.10
C PRO A 144 33.04 15.63 -31.26
N ASN A 145 31.94 16.13 -31.81
CA ASN A 145 31.09 17.14 -31.19
C ASN A 145 29.92 16.55 -30.38
N THR A 146 29.80 15.22 -30.33
CA THR A 146 28.64 14.52 -29.74
C THR A 146 29.07 13.39 -28.81
N ARG A 147 30.30 13.44 -28.28
CA ARG A 147 30.80 12.46 -27.29
C ARG A 147 29.90 12.34 -26.05
N GLU A 148 29.24 13.42 -25.66
CA GLU A 148 28.26 13.44 -24.56
C GLU A 148 27.00 12.60 -24.83
N LEU A 149 26.72 12.24 -26.09
CA LEU A 149 25.59 11.39 -26.47
C LEU A 149 25.94 9.90 -26.46
N ALA A 150 27.21 9.55 -26.21
CA ALA A 150 27.64 8.17 -26.08
C ALA A 150 26.93 7.48 -24.91
N SER A 151 26.67 6.17 -25.02
CA SER A 151 25.84 5.45 -24.05
C SER A 151 26.48 5.32 -22.65
N ASP A 152 27.78 5.54 -22.53
CA ASP A 152 28.53 5.61 -21.26
C ASP A 152 28.32 6.95 -20.54
N GLN A 153 28.18 8.06 -21.30
CA GLN A 153 27.97 9.41 -20.77
C GLN A 153 26.48 9.73 -20.54
N LEU A 154 25.61 9.37 -21.49
CA LEU A 154 24.18 9.62 -21.42
C LEU A 154 23.38 8.31 -21.25
N GLN A 155 23.16 7.97 -19.99
CA GLN A 155 22.38 6.78 -19.62
C GLN A 155 20.89 7.14 -19.54
N LEU A 156 20.15 6.84 -20.62
CA LEU A 156 18.70 7.05 -20.64
C LEU A 156 17.98 6.13 -19.65
N GLY A 157 17.10 6.71 -18.83
CA GLY A 157 16.35 5.96 -17.82
C GLY A 157 17.19 5.40 -16.67
N TYR A 158 18.36 5.98 -16.40
CA TYR A 158 19.15 5.67 -15.21
C TYR A 158 18.38 6.03 -13.93
N VAL A 159 18.38 5.10 -12.97
CA VAL A 159 17.83 5.28 -11.62
C VAL A 159 18.97 5.07 -10.64
N ASN A 160 19.20 6.06 -9.78
CA ASN A 160 20.24 6.01 -8.76
C ASN A 160 19.72 5.28 -7.51
N ASP A 161 20.34 4.16 -7.14
CA ASP A 161 20.04 3.41 -5.91
C ASP A 161 20.75 3.91 -4.66
N GLN A 162 21.80 4.73 -4.81
CA GLN A 162 22.59 5.23 -3.68
C GLN A 162 21.81 6.18 -2.76
N VAL A 163 20.62 6.61 -3.18
CA VAL A 163 19.72 7.49 -2.41
C VAL A 163 18.82 6.68 -1.46
N VAL A 164 18.76 5.36 -1.62
CA VAL A 164 17.93 4.50 -0.78
C VAL A 164 18.71 4.09 0.48
N PRO A 165 18.22 4.42 1.69
CA PRO A 165 18.87 3.98 2.93
C PRO A 165 18.97 2.45 2.96
N GLN A 166 20.12 1.90 3.37
CA GLN A 166 20.35 0.45 3.41
C GLN A 166 19.27 -0.31 4.22
N HIS A 167 18.66 0.36 5.20
CA HIS A 167 17.63 -0.17 6.08
C HIS A 167 16.21 -0.15 5.46
N ALA A 168 16.01 0.51 4.33
CA ALA A 168 14.69 0.64 3.68
C ALA A 168 14.19 -0.68 3.06
N LEU A 169 15.09 -1.62 2.80
CA LEU A 169 14.80 -2.95 2.25
C LEU A 169 14.51 -4.02 3.31
N CYS A 170 14.74 -3.68 4.57
CA CYS A 170 14.68 -4.64 5.67
C CYS A 170 13.26 -4.70 6.18
N GLY A 171 12.50 -5.74 5.80
CA GLY A 171 11.15 -5.98 6.30
C GLY A 171 11.07 -6.12 7.83
N ALA A 172 12.21 -6.37 8.49
CA ALA A 172 12.39 -6.25 9.94
C ALA A 172 13.77 -5.63 10.25
N PRO A 173 13.90 -4.82 11.31
CA PRO A 173 15.18 -4.23 11.71
C PRO A 173 16.27 -5.27 12.07
N GLN A 174 15.89 -6.54 12.23
CA GLN A 174 16.80 -7.65 12.55
C GLN A 174 17.28 -8.45 11.33
N SER A 175 16.66 -8.29 10.15
CA SER A 175 17.00 -9.06 8.94
C SER A 175 18.15 -8.46 8.14
N CYS A 176 18.68 -7.32 8.57
CA CYS A 176 19.83 -6.65 7.96
C CYS A 176 20.97 -6.64 8.97
N ARG A 177 21.65 -7.77 9.04
CA ARG A 177 22.97 -7.89 9.65
C ARG A 177 24.00 -8.13 8.57
#